data_AF-A0A350Y2C2-F1
#
_entry.id   AF-A0A350Y2C2-F1
#
_cell.length_a   1.000
_cell.length_b   1.000
_cell.length_c   1.000
_cell.angle_alpha   90.00
_cell.angle_beta   90.00
_cell.angle_gamma   90.00
#
_symmetry.space_group_name_H-M   'P 1'
#
loop_
_entity.id
_entity.type
_entity.pdbx_description
1 polymer ?
#
loop_
_entity_poly.entity_id
_entity_poly.type
_entity_poly.pdbx_seq_one_letter_code
_entity_poly.pdbx_strand_id
1 'polypeptide(L)'
;MGFLNWWQNNKPEEDSQLTIFGDLEELKQHKRVDGATVNNEFKDSIKNAGGSDKAFPRSIEAETQELFNCTTNELYEKTGAKKGKRSTLPIPAQEAYIVNETLSKHRLNHEVAEENKTRGSQRQKDDRIVETVRDTAENVRKWFPW
;
A
#
# COMPACT_ATOMS: atom_id res chain seq x y z
N MET A 1 -15.92 6.25 5.74
CA MET A 1 -16.48 4.99 5.21
C MET A 1 -15.29 4.06 4.95
N GLY A 2 -15.44 2.91 4.28
CA GLY A 2 -14.29 2.04 3.96
C GLY A 2 -14.06 2.00 2.45
N PHE A 3 -12.84 1.65 2.02
CA PHE A 3 -12.46 1.65 0.61
C PHE A 3 -13.39 0.80 -0.24
N LEU A 4 -13.77 -0.38 0.23
CA LEU A 4 -14.61 -1.29 -0.56
C LEU A 4 -16.02 -0.72 -0.84
N ASN A 5 -16.59 0.01 0.12
CA ASN A 5 -17.88 0.68 -0.07
C ASN A 5 -17.72 1.87 -1.04
N TRP A 6 -16.67 2.67 -0.84
CA TRP A 6 -16.34 3.75 -1.78
C TRP A 6 -16.12 3.23 -3.21
N TRP A 7 -15.35 2.15 -3.36
CA TRP A 7 -15.05 1.52 -4.64
C TRP A 7 -16.31 1.04 -5.34
N GLN A 8 -17.24 0.38 -4.63
CA GLN A 8 -18.51 -0.07 -5.21
C GLN A 8 -19.37 1.07 -5.75
N ASN A 9 -19.37 2.23 -5.08
CA ASN A 9 -20.17 3.39 -5.48
C ASN A 9 -19.47 4.28 -6.53
N ASN A 10 -18.16 4.13 -6.72
CA ASN A 10 -17.34 4.93 -7.62
C ASN A 10 -16.63 4.06 -8.67
N LYS A 11 -17.11 2.84 -8.90
CA LYS A 11 -16.61 2.04 -10.01
C LYS A 11 -16.83 2.86 -11.28
N PRO A 12 -15.82 3.02 -12.15
CA PRO A 12 -16.10 3.51 -13.48
C PRO A 12 -17.15 2.57 -14.07
N GLU A 13 -18.29 3.12 -14.50
CA GLU A 13 -19.22 2.35 -15.31
C GLU A 13 -18.43 1.79 -16.49
N GLU A 14 -18.72 0.55 -16.89
CA GLU A 14 -18.20 0.04 -18.16
C GLU A 14 -18.85 0.87 -19.28
N ASP A 15 -18.30 2.07 -19.52
CA ASP A 15 -18.70 2.90 -20.63
C ASP A 15 -18.30 2.17 -21.90
N SER A 16 -19.35 1.74 -22.59
CA SER A 16 -19.34 1.24 -23.94
C SER A 16 -18.41 2.09 -24.80
N GLN A 17 -17.59 1.42 -25.61
CA GLN A 17 -16.67 2.05 -26.56
C GLN A 17 -17.34 3.12 -27.45
N LEU A 18 -16.61 4.25 -27.61
CA LEU A 18 -16.57 5.21 -28.75
C LEU A 18 -17.77 6.19 -28.86
N THR A 19 -17.65 7.50 -29.13
CA THR A 19 -16.61 8.42 -29.65
C THR A 19 -17.09 9.87 -29.38
N ILE A 20 -16.23 10.90 -29.49
CA ILE A 20 -16.43 12.16 -30.27
C ILE A 20 -15.40 13.25 -29.85
N PHE A 21 -14.41 13.47 -30.72
CA PHE A 21 -13.54 14.64 -30.97
C PHE A 21 -13.20 15.68 -29.87
N GLY A 22 -11.88 15.87 -29.67
CA GLY A 22 -11.26 17.07 -29.11
C GLY A 22 -9.79 16.80 -28.79
N ASP A 23 -8.87 17.36 -29.59
CA ASP A 23 -7.40 17.26 -29.54
C ASP A 23 -6.78 16.36 -28.45
N LEU A 24 -6.30 15.18 -28.88
CA LEU A 24 -5.42 14.34 -28.08
C LEU A 24 -4.06 15.05 -27.98
N GLU A 25 -3.89 15.96 -27.03
CA GLU A 25 -2.56 16.19 -26.48
C GLU A 25 -2.03 14.84 -26.01
N GLU A 26 -0.90 14.40 -26.56
CA GLU A 26 -0.16 13.27 -26.02
C GLU A 26 0.11 13.56 -24.54
N LEU A 27 -0.68 12.94 -23.66
CA LEU A 27 -0.45 12.96 -22.23
C LEU A 27 1.00 12.53 -22.04
N LYS A 28 1.87 13.48 -21.65
CA LYS A 28 3.26 13.20 -21.29
C LYS A 28 3.21 12.00 -20.36
N GLN A 29 3.76 10.86 -20.80
CA GLN A 29 3.89 9.68 -19.96
C GLN A 29 4.81 10.05 -18.79
N HIS A 30 4.20 10.56 -17.71
CA HIS A 30 4.86 10.60 -16.43
C HIS A 30 5.19 9.15 -16.10
N LYS A 31 6.49 8.84 -15.96
CA LYS A 31 6.99 7.53 -15.60
C LYS A 31 6.23 7.09 -14.35
N ARG A 32 5.24 6.20 -14.52
CA ARG A 32 4.43 5.69 -13.42
C ARG A 32 5.40 5.07 -12.42
N VAL A 33 5.31 5.50 -11.16
CA VAL A 33 6.06 4.84 -10.09
C VAL A 33 5.61 3.38 -10.11
N ASP A 34 6.56 2.49 -10.36
CA ASP A 34 6.26 1.07 -10.44
C ASP A 34 5.99 0.54 -9.03
N GLY A 35 4.72 0.24 -8.74
CA GLY A 35 4.31 -0.29 -7.44
C GLY A 35 5.01 -1.60 -7.08
N ALA A 36 5.48 -2.39 -8.07
CA ALA A 36 6.28 -3.57 -7.79
C ALA A 36 7.67 -3.19 -7.24
N THR A 37 8.30 -2.16 -7.80
CA THR A 37 9.56 -1.61 -7.30
C THR A 37 9.39 -1.07 -5.88
N VAL A 38 8.36 -0.25 -5.62
CA VAL A 38 8.11 0.32 -4.27
C VAL A 38 7.88 -0.77 -3.23
N ASN A 39 7.09 -1.80 -3.57
CA ASN A 39 6.85 -2.94 -2.68
C ASN A 39 8.14 -3.70 -2.34
N ASN A 40 9.02 -3.91 -3.33
CA ASN A 40 10.29 -4.57 -3.09
C ASN A 40 11.19 -3.72 -2.17
N GLU A 41 11.30 -2.41 -2.42
CA GLU A 41 12.07 -1.52 -1.55
C GLU A 41 11.50 -1.46 -0.13
N PHE A 42 10.18 -1.52 0.00
CA PHE A 42 9.52 -1.58 1.30
C PHE A 42 9.82 -2.90 2.03
N LYS A 43 9.74 -4.04 1.33
CA LYS A 43 10.14 -5.34 1.87
C LYS A 43 11.60 -5.33 2.34
N ASP A 44 12.48 -4.74 1.55
CA ASP A 44 13.90 -4.62 1.89
C ASP A 44 14.10 -3.73 3.11
N SER A 45 13.35 -2.63 3.24
CA SER A 45 13.40 -1.75 4.42
C SER A 45 12.97 -2.46 5.71
N ILE A 46 11.96 -3.33 5.65
CA ILE A 46 11.53 -4.17 6.78
C ILE A 46 12.66 -5.12 7.20
N LYS A 47 13.32 -5.75 6.23
CA LYS A 47 14.45 -6.64 6.49
C LYS A 47 15.64 -5.86 7.08
N ASN A 48 15.94 -4.68 6.55
CA ASN A 48 17.02 -3.81 7.02
C ASN A 48 16.74 -3.27 8.43
N ALA A 49 15.48 -3.05 8.78
CA ALA A 49 15.04 -2.71 10.13
C ALA A 49 15.11 -3.89 11.12
N GLY A 50 15.59 -5.07 10.68
CA GLY A 50 15.76 -6.26 11.51
C GLY A 50 14.51 -7.13 11.62
N GLY A 51 13.53 -6.96 10.72
CA GLY A 51 12.32 -7.77 10.67
C GLY A 51 12.58 -9.21 10.20
N SER A 52 11.81 -10.15 10.75
CA SER A 52 11.80 -11.55 10.30
C SER A 52 10.96 -11.74 9.04
N ASP A 53 10.98 -12.95 8.47
CA ASP A 53 10.11 -13.32 7.35
C ASP A 53 8.60 -13.18 7.67
N LYS A 54 8.24 -13.14 8.96
CA LYS A 54 6.86 -12.92 9.42
C LYS A 54 6.49 -11.44 9.50
N ALA A 55 7.46 -10.52 9.57
CA ALA A 55 7.19 -9.10 9.69
C ALA A 55 6.52 -8.55 8.43
N PHE A 56 7.06 -8.87 7.24
CA PHE A 56 6.51 -8.41 5.96
C PHE A 56 5.01 -8.73 5.76
N PRO A 57 4.56 -9.99 5.82
CA PRO A 57 3.14 -10.30 5.64
C PRO A 57 2.25 -9.67 6.72
N ARG A 58 2.74 -9.54 7.96
CA ARG A 58 2.00 -8.84 9.03
C ARG A 58 1.89 -7.34 8.78
N SER A 59 2.95 -6.72 8.26
CA SER A 59 2.95 -5.31 7.87
C SER A 59 1.99 -5.06 6.71
N ILE A 60 1.93 -5.93 5.70
CA ILE A 60 0.96 -5.81 4.60
C ILE A 60 -0.47 -5.89 5.13
N GLU A 61 -0.75 -6.83 6.03
CA GLU A 61 -2.10 -6.97 6.58
C GLU A 61 -2.49 -5.76 7.43
N ALA A 62 -1.58 -5.27 8.28
CA ALA A 62 -1.81 -4.08 9.08
C ALA A 62 -2.02 -2.82 8.20
N GLU A 63 -1.15 -2.60 7.22
CA GLU A 63 -1.29 -1.53 6.22
C GLU A 63 -2.65 -1.59 5.53
N THR A 64 -3.04 -2.77 5.05
CA THR A 64 -4.29 -2.94 4.31
C THR A 64 -5.51 -2.65 5.18
N GLN A 65 -5.48 -3.15 6.42
CA GLN A 65 -6.55 -2.91 7.38
C GLN A 65 -6.72 -1.41 7.66
N GLU A 66 -5.65 -0.66 7.85
CA GLU A 66 -5.74 0.79 8.12
C GLU A 66 -6.10 1.60 6.87
N LEU A 67 -5.47 1.32 5.73
CA LEU A 67 -5.71 2.06 4.49
C LEU A 67 -7.11 1.83 3.93
N PHE A 68 -7.64 0.62 4.04
CA PHE A 68 -8.84 0.23 3.30
C PHE A 68 -10.00 -0.24 4.19
N ASN A 69 -9.75 -0.42 5.49
CA ASN A 69 -10.70 -0.99 6.45
C ASN A 69 -11.22 -2.37 6.04
N CYS A 70 -10.33 -3.21 5.53
CA CYS A 70 -10.59 -4.59 5.14
C CYS A 70 -9.31 -5.42 5.14
N THR A 71 -9.45 -6.73 5.08
CA THR A 71 -8.31 -7.64 4.95
C THR A 71 -7.74 -7.64 3.53
N THR A 72 -6.50 -8.10 3.38
CA THR A 72 -5.89 -8.25 2.04
C THR A 72 -6.73 -9.16 1.13
N ASN A 73 -7.28 -10.25 1.67
CA ASN A 73 -8.12 -11.16 0.89
C ASN A 73 -9.40 -10.48 0.39
N GLU A 74 -10.11 -9.79 1.28
CA GLU A 74 -11.34 -9.06 0.91
C GLU A 74 -11.06 -7.98 -0.13
N LEU A 75 -9.92 -7.29 -0.02
CA LEU A 75 -9.52 -6.28 -1.00
C LEU A 75 -9.43 -6.88 -2.41
N TYR A 76 -8.69 -7.98 -2.58
CA TYR A 76 -8.56 -8.64 -3.88
C TYR A 76 -9.89 -9.24 -4.36
N GLU A 77 -10.63 -9.91 -3.49
CA GLU A 77 -11.91 -10.56 -3.84
C GLU A 77 -12.96 -9.54 -4.29
N LYS A 78 -13.16 -8.45 -3.55
CA LYS A 78 -14.22 -7.47 -3.87
C LYS A 78 -13.86 -6.52 -5.01
N THR A 79 -12.58 -6.37 -5.32
CA THR A 79 -12.12 -5.59 -6.47
C THR A 79 -12.00 -6.42 -7.75
N GLY A 80 -12.02 -7.75 -7.65
CA GLY A 80 -11.78 -8.66 -8.78
C GLY A 80 -10.30 -8.77 -9.18
N ALA A 81 -9.40 -8.23 -8.36
CA ALA A 81 -7.97 -8.22 -8.62
C ALA A 81 -7.33 -9.60 -8.37
N LYS A 82 -6.21 -9.89 -9.05
CA LYS A 82 -5.48 -11.15 -8.85
C LYS A 82 -4.68 -11.09 -7.56
N LYS A 83 -4.98 -12.00 -6.64
CA LYS A 83 -4.29 -12.14 -5.34
C LYS A 83 -2.76 -12.09 -5.49
N GLY A 84 -2.13 -11.23 -4.70
CA GLY A 84 -0.68 -11.03 -4.69
C GLY A 84 -0.13 -10.21 -5.86
N LYS A 85 -0.97 -9.80 -6.83
CA LYS A 85 -0.58 -8.89 -7.91
C LYS A 85 -1.16 -7.50 -7.70
N ARG A 86 -0.44 -6.65 -6.98
CA ARG A 86 -0.87 -5.27 -6.69
C ARG A 86 -1.19 -4.44 -7.93
N SER A 87 -0.47 -4.67 -9.03
CA SER A 87 -0.73 -4.00 -10.32
C SER A 87 -2.12 -4.28 -10.90
N THR A 88 -2.84 -5.27 -10.37
CA THR A 88 -4.21 -5.62 -10.80
C THR A 88 -5.29 -5.04 -9.88
N LEU A 89 -4.92 -4.39 -8.79
CA LEU A 89 -5.86 -3.65 -7.94
C LEU A 89 -6.33 -2.37 -8.65
N PRO A 90 -7.44 -1.76 -8.21
CA PRO A 90 -7.84 -0.43 -8.70
C PRO A 90 -6.72 0.60 -8.52
N ILE A 91 -6.58 1.53 -9.46
CA ILE A 91 -5.56 2.60 -9.41
C ILE A 91 -5.54 3.32 -8.04
N PRO A 92 -6.69 3.72 -7.45
CA PRO A 92 -6.69 4.39 -6.14
C PRO A 92 -6.09 3.52 -5.01
N ALA A 93 -6.30 2.20 -5.05
CA ALA A 93 -5.68 1.30 -4.09
C ALA A 93 -4.17 1.17 -4.32
N GLN A 94 -3.74 1.11 -5.59
CA GLN A 94 -2.30 1.09 -5.92
C GLN A 94 -1.60 2.35 -5.43
N GLU A 95 -2.19 3.53 -5.64
CA GLU A 95 -1.64 4.81 -5.19
C GLU A 95 -1.55 4.88 -3.66
N ALA A 96 -2.59 4.44 -2.95
CA ALA A 96 -2.58 4.40 -1.49
C ALA A 96 -1.46 3.51 -0.93
N TYR A 97 -1.26 2.31 -1.51
CA TYR A 97 -0.13 1.45 -1.18
C TYR A 97 1.21 2.15 -1.45
N ILE A 98 1.39 2.73 -2.63
CA ILE A 98 2.65 3.40 -3.01
C ILE A 98 3.00 4.52 -2.04
N VAL A 99 2.04 5.37 -1.69
CA VAL A 99 2.25 6.49 -0.77
C VAL A 99 2.63 5.97 0.61
N ASN A 100 1.88 5.00 1.14
CA ASN A 100 2.17 4.45 2.47
C ASN A 100 3.51 3.73 2.55
N GLU A 101 3.84 2.91 1.56
CA GLU A 101 5.09 2.14 1.52
C GLU A 101 6.31 3.04 1.39
N THR A 102 6.19 4.12 0.62
CA THR A 102 7.26 5.12 0.47
C THR A 102 7.57 5.80 1.81
N LEU A 103 6.53 6.20 2.55
CA LEU A 103 6.68 6.82 3.86
C LEU A 103 7.14 5.83 4.94
N SER A 104 6.56 4.62 4.92
CA SER A 104 6.93 3.56 5.85
C SER A 104 8.39 3.15 5.67
N LYS A 105 8.87 3.00 4.43
CA LYS A 105 10.29 2.77 4.11
C LYS A 105 11.18 3.83 4.76
N HIS A 106 10.83 5.11 4.64
CA HIS A 106 11.61 6.19 5.24
C HIS A 106 11.67 6.04 6.77
N ARG A 107 10.51 5.87 7.43
CA ARG A 107 10.46 5.72 8.89
C ARG A 107 11.17 4.47 9.39
N LEU A 108 11.02 3.34 8.70
CA LEU A 108 11.71 2.10 9.06
C LEU A 108 13.24 2.25 9.00
N ASN A 109 13.75 2.92 7.98
CA ASN A 109 15.20 3.11 7.81
C ASN A 109 15.79 4.12 8.80
N HIS A 110 15.04 5.13 9.23
CA HIS A 110 15.55 6.22 10.07
C HIS A 110 15.21 6.08 11.55
N GLU A 111 14.00 5.62 11.89
CA GLU A 111 13.49 5.57 13.26
C GLU A 111 13.67 4.16 13.85
N VAL A 112 13.30 3.13 13.10
CA VAL A 112 13.21 1.75 13.63
C VAL A 112 14.53 0.99 13.51
N ALA A 113 15.27 1.17 12.43
CA ALA A 113 16.48 0.38 12.17
C ALA A 113 17.53 0.53 13.29
N GLU A 114 17.79 1.75 13.76
CA GLU A 114 18.74 1.99 14.85
C GLU A 114 18.23 1.45 16.20
N GLU A 115 16.93 1.57 16.46
CA GLU A 115 16.33 1.07 17.70
C GLU A 115 16.30 -0.47 17.77
N ASN A 116 16.09 -1.13 16.63
CA ASN A 116 16.07 -2.58 16.53
C ASN A 116 17.48 -3.20 16.49
N LYS A 117 18.51 -2.45 16.10
CA LYS A 117 19.92 -2.89 16.20
C LYS A 117 20.36 -3.06 17.66
N THR A 118 19.90 -2.18 18.54
CA THR A 118 20.45 -2.05 19.89
C THR A 118 19.77 -2.93 20.93
N ARG A 119 18.49 -3.32 20.74
CA ARG A 119 17.75 -4.06 21.77
C ARG A 119 16.51 -4.82 21.27
N GLY A 120 16.11 -5.81 22.07
CA GLY A 120 14.81 -6.50 21.98
C GLY A 120 14.87 -7.88 21.33
N SER A 121 13.91 -8.73 21.68
CA SER A 121 13.66 -10.02 21.04
C SER A 121 13.15 -9.85 19.60
N GLN A 122 13.30 -10.88 18.75
CA GLN A 122 12.80 -10.84 17.37
C GLN A 122 11.32 -10.45 17.28
N ARG A 123 10.50 -10.97 18.20
CA ARG A 123 9.07 -10.62 18.29
C ARG A 123 8.86 -9.13 18.53
N GLN A 124 9.59 -8.54 19.48
CA GLN A 124 9.49 -7.10 19.77
C GLN A 124 10.01 -6.23 18.63
N LYS A 125 10.99 -6.72 17.84
CA LYS A 125 11.45 -6.02 16.63
C LYS A 125 10.38 -6.04 15.55
N ASP A 126 9.81 -7.21 15.29
CA ASP A 126 8.72 -7.39 14.33
C ASP A 126 7.48 -6.56 14.72
N ASP A 127 7.12 -6.54 16.00
CA ASP A 127 5.96 -5.78 16.48
C ASP A 127 6.17 -4.26 16.30
N ARG A 128 7.36 -3.72 16.60
CA ARG A 128 7.71 -2.31 16.34
C ARG A 128 7.64 -1.93 14.86
N ILE A 129 8.08 -2.83 13.97
CA ILE A 129 7.97 -2.62 12.51
C ILE A 129 6.50 -2.57 12.10
N VAL A 130 5.68 -3.53 12.54
CA VAL A 130 4.26 -3.58 12.22
C VAL A 130 3.51 -2.36 12.76
N GLU A 131 3.80 -1.94 13.99
CA GLU A 131 3.25 -0.72 14.60
C GLU A 131 3.63 0.52 13.79
N THR A 132 4.90 0.67 13.39
CA THR A 132 5.34 1.81 12.56
C THR A 132 4.61 1.86 11.22
N VAL A 133 4.42 0.72 10.57
CA VAL A 133 3.67 0.62 9.31
C VAL A 133 2.19 0.96 9.53
N ARG A 134 1.59 0.45 10.61
CA ARG A 134 0.20 0.75 10.99
C ARG A 134 0.00 2.25 11.23
N ASP A 135 0.85 2.87 12.05
CA ASP A 135 0.77 4.29 12.38
C ASP A 135 0.94 5.16 11.14
N THR A 136 1.80 4.73 10.20
CA THR A 136 1.97 5.43 8.92
C THR A 136 0.71 5.32 8.08
N ALA A 137 0.13 4.12 8.00
CA ALA A 137 -1.09 3.86 7.25
C ALA A 137 -2.29 4.63 7.81
N GLU A 138 -2.43 4.72 9.14
CA GLU A 138 -3.46 5.53 9.80
C GLU A 138 -3.36 7.02 9.41
N ASN A 139 -2.14 7.55 9.30
CA ASN A 139 -1.93 8.93 8.89
C ASN A 139 -2.18 9.14 7.40
N VAL A 140 -1.70 8.23 6.56
CA VAL A 140 -1.89 8.27 5.10
C VAL A 140 -3.35 8.11 4.73
N ARG A 141 -4.09 7.29 5.47
CA ARG A 141 -5.53 7.08 5.30
C ARG A 141 -6.34 8.38 5.31
N LYS A 142 -5.90 9.39 6.08
CA LYS A 142 -6.52 10.71 6.17
C LYS A 142 -6.44 11.51 4.86
N TRP A 143 -5.57 11.12 3.94
CA TRP A 143 -5.39 11.78 2.63
C TRP A 143 -6.34 11.23 1.56
N PHE A 144 -7.02 10.13 1.85
CA PHE A 144 -7.90 9.44 0.90
C PHE A 144 -9.37 9.60 1.27
N PRO A 145 -10.27 9.71 0.27
CA PRO A 145 -11.64 10.15 0.50
C PRO A 145 -12.60 9.07 1.05
N TRP A 146 -12.14 7.84 1.30
CA TRP A 146 -13.00 6.70 1.61
C TRP A 146 -13.15 6.39 3.08
#